data_AF-A0A0N0UZN9-F1
#
_entry.id   AF-A0A0N0UZN9-F1
#
_cell.length_a   1.000
_cell.length_b   1.000
_cell.length_c   1.000
_cell.angle_alpha   90.00
_cell.angle_beta   90.00
_cell.angle_gamma   90.00
#
_symmetry.space_group_name_H-M   'P 1'
#
loop_
_entity.id
_entity.type
_entity.pdbx_description
1 polymer ?
#
loop_
_entity_poly.entity_id
_entity_poly.type
_entity_poly.pdbx_seq_one_letter_code
_entity_poly.pdbx_strand_id
1 'polypeptide(L)'
;ILGSCFVQISANDFSVVFSGDLGPKITPILCKPDIPEFCDLLILESTYGDRVHSDRTQRISQLGKILNHALSDEGKVFIPAFALGRSQELIYEMDRLFTDTQWQTQFPKLTKKIPVFIDAPLGTEITKIYSNLSEYWDKEALDLLKHGDHPIDFDHLYVVESHHHHKKLLETNGPAIIIAGSGMCTGGRILNHLKLGLDDYKNDVLFVGYQAYGTLGRDILKYSQRQNGYVKIENEHVDIKANVYQLSGYSAHADQNDLLDWVNHMDEKPGAIKLVHGEDEAQMALKNVLIGRGYSVR
;
A
#
# COMPACT_ATOMS: atom_id res chain seq x y z
N ILE A 1 8.09 -6.36 1.28
CA ILE A 1 7.11 -7.14 2.10
C ILE A 1 7.86 -7.91 3.18
N LEU A 2 7.20 -8.55 4.15
CA LEU A 2 7.92 -9.35 5.14
C LEU A 2 8.57 -10.56 4.46
N GLY A 3 9.87 -10.75 4.70
CA GLY A 3 10.67 -11.79 4.05
C GLY A 3 11.10 -11.49 2.60
N SER A 4 10.86 -10.28 2.07
CA SER A 4 11.43 -9.90 0.77
C SER A 4 12.95 -9.83 0.84
N CYS A 5 13.61 -10.28 -0.22
CA CYS A 5 15.07 -10.22 -0.38
C CYS A 5 15.44 -9.82 -1.81
N PHE A 6 16.65 -9.29 -1.97
CA PHE A 6 17.35 -9.32 -3.25
C PHE A 6 18.21 -10.59 -3.32
N VAL A 7 18.65 -10.96 -4.52
CA VAL A 7 19.50 -12.14 -4.73
C VAL A 7 20.82 -11.70 -5.33
N GLN A 8 21.93 -12.08 -4.69
CA GLN A 8 23.28 -11.94 -5.23
C GLN A 8 23.81 -13.31 -5.65
N ILE A 9 24.19 -13.45 -6.92
CA ILE A 9 24.70 -14.68 -7.50
C ILE A 9 26.12 -14.41 -7.99
N SER A 10 27.08 -15.17 -7.49
CA SER A 10 28.48 -15.10 -7.92
C SER A 10 28.88 -16.41 -8.59
N ALA A 11 29.49 -16.32 -9.77
CA ALA A 11 30.02 -17.46 -10.51
C ALA A 11 31.36 -17.08 -11.15
N ASN A 12 32.43 -17.77 -10.76
CA ASN A 12 33.80 -17.38 -11.08
C ASN A 12 34.07 -15.92 -10.66
N ASP A 13 34.64 -15.11 -11.55
CA ASP A 13 34.95 -13.70 -11.33
C ASP A 13 33.81 -12.75 -11.77
N PHE A 14 32.57 -13.26 -11.85
CA PHE A 14 31.41 -12.45 -12.25
C PHE A 14 30.29 -12.57 -11.23
N SER A 15 29.75 -11.43 -10.80
CA SER A 15 28.61 -11.37 -9.88
C SER A 15 27.44 -10.55 -10.43
N VAL A 16 26.24 -11.03 -10.13
CA VAL A 16 24.97 -10.41 -10.53
C VAL A 16 24.14 -10.18 -9.28
N VAL A 17 23.60 -8.97 -9.14
CA VAL A 17 22.58 -8.67 -8.14
C VAL A 17 21.25 -8.51 -8.86
N PHE A 18 20.22 -9.22 -8.42
CA PHE A 18 18.84 -9.05 -8.83
C PHE A 18 18.07 -8.43 -7.67
N SER A 19 17.59 -7.19 -7.84
CA SER A 19 16.97 -6.43 -6.76
C SER A 19 15.69 -7.08 -6.21
N GLY A 20 14.97 -7.84 -7.04
CA GLY A 20 13.55 -8.10 -6.78
C GLY A 20 12.79 -6.78 -6.73
N ASP A 21 11.76 -6.72 -5.89
CA ASP A 21 10.99 -5.51 -5.63
C ASP A 21 11.50 -4.84 -4.35
N LEU A 22 12.05 -3.63 -4.47
CA LEU A 22 12.60 -2.88 -3.36
C LEU A 22 11.49 -2.09 -2.69
N GLY A 23 11.42 -2.14 -1.36
CA GLY A 23 10.47 -1.33 -0.59
C GLY A 23 10.97 0.10 -0.35
N PRO A 24 10.07 1.05 -0.05
CA PRO A 24 10.46 2.38 0.42
C PRO A 24 11.36 2.32 1.66
N LYS A 25 12.29 3.28 1.78
CA LYS A 25 13.26 3.34 2.89
C LYS A 25 12.63 3.43 4.27
N ILE A 26 11.40 3.94 4.37
CA ILE A 26 10.63 4.02 5.61
C ILE A 26 9.26 3.38 5.35
N THR A 27 9.16 2.11 5.69
CA THR A 27 7.92 1.34 5.60
C THR A 27 7.59 0.82 7.01
N PRO A 28 6.39 1.07 7.55
CA PRO A 28 6.01 0.55 8.85
C PRO A 28 6.22 -0.97 8.94
N ILE A 29 6.72 -1.45 10.08
CA ILE A 29 6.95 -2.87 10.39
C ILE A 29 8.15 -3.47 9.65
N LEU A 30 8.49 -3.02 8.45
CA LEU A 30 9.54 -3.62 7.64
C LEU A 30 10.91 -3.00 7.88
N CYS A 31 11.93 -3.84 8.00
CA CYS A 31 13.32 -3.40 7.98
C CYS A 31 13.66 -2.69 6.65
N LYS A 32 14.64 -1.79 6.73
CA LYS A 32 15.22 -1.17 5.54
C LYS A 32 15.86 -2.25 4.66
N PRO A 33 15.81 -2.13 3.32
CA PRO A 33 16.54 -3.03 2.45
C PRO A 33 18.03 -3.00 2.77
N ASP A 34 18.64 -4.19 2.88
CA ASP A 34 20.10 -4.31 2.96
C ASP A 34 20.74 -3.76 1.68
N ILE A 35 21.98 -3.30 1.78
CA ILE A 35 22.75 -2.80 0.64
C ILE A 35 23.61 -3.95 0.09
N PRO A 36 23.57 -4.23 -1.23
CA PRO A 36 24.37 -5.29 -1.82
C PRO A 36 25.85 -4.89 -1.90
N GLU A 37 26.72 -5.90 -1.95
CA GLU A 37 28.13 -5.71 -2.26
C GLU A 37 28.31 -5.37 -3.75
N PHE A 38 29.57 -5.12 -4.16
CA PHE A 38 29.93 -4.91 -5.55
C PHE A 38 29.35 -6.00 -6.48
N CYS A 39 28.85 -5.58 -7.65
CA CYS A 39 28.50 -6.52 -8.72
C CYS A 39 28.83 -6.03 -10.13
N ASP A 40 29.12 -6.96 -11.02
CA ASP A 40 29.37 -6.66 -12.44
C ASP A 40 28.09 -6.25 -13.17
N LEU A 41 26.96 -6.84 -12.80
CA LEU A 41 25.64 -6.52 -13.34
C LEU A 41 24.60 -6.41 -12.22
N LEU A 42 24.02 -5.22 -12.09
CA LEU A 42 22.84 -4.98 -11.27
C LEU A 42 21.58 -5.02 -12.14
N ILE A 43 20.66 -5.94 -11.87
CA ILE A 43 19.31 -5.95 -12.42
C ILE A 43 18.38 -5.29 -11.40
N LEU A 44 17.88 -4.10 -11.73
CA LEU A 44 17.17 -3.20 -10.82
C LEU A 44 15.73 -2.98 -11.27
N GLU A 45 14.78 -3.08 -10.35
CA GLU A 45 13.38 -2.70 -10.60
C GLU A 45 13.23 -1.21 -10.92
N SER A 46 12.11 -0.83 -11.54
CA SER A 46 11.90 0.54 -12.01
C SER A 46 10.45 0.98 -11.91
N THR A 47 9.67 0.37 -11.01
CA THR A 47 8.21 0.55 -10.93
C THR A 47 7.82 2.02 -10.79
N TYR A 48 8.57 2.78 -9.98
CA TYR A 48 8.41 4.22 -9.78
C TYR A 48 9.64 5.03 -10.19
N GLY A 49 10.33 4.58 -11.24
CA GLY A 49 11.50 5.25 -11.80
C GLY A 49 11.27 6.68 -12.28
N ASP A 50 10.02 7.15 -12.40
CA ASP A 50 9.60 8.49 -12.83
C ASP A 50 9.07 9.40 -11.71
N ARG A 51 8.97 8.91 -10.47
CA ARG A 51 8.21 9.60 -9.39
C ARG A 51 8.91 9.55 -8.05
N VAL A 52 8.55 10.52 -7.21
CA VAL A 52 8.96 10.59 -5.79
C VAL A 52 7.70 10.54 -4.93
N HIS A 53 7.74 9.77 -3.86
CA HIS A 53 6.66 9.62 -2.90
C HIS A 53 6.68 10.73 -1.84
N SER A 54 5.50 11.02 -1.29
CA SER A 54 5.39 11.89 -0.11
C SER A 54 5.96 11.20 1.11
N ASP A 55 6.50 11.99 2.05
CA ASP A 55 7.01 11.48 3.31
C ASP A 55 5.91 10.83 4.17
N ARG A 56 6.30 9.96 5.12
CA ARG A 56 5.37 9.21 5.98
C ARG A 56 4.41 10.11 6.76
N THR A 57 4.85 11.27 7.23
CA THR A 57 4.01 12.20 8.00
C THR A 57 2.91 12.80 7.11
N GLN A 58 3.27 13.19 5.88
CA GLN A 58 2.31 13.66 4.89
C GLN A 58 1.32 12.56 4.52
N ARG A 59 1.78 11.32 4.36
CA ARG A 59 0.93 10.15 4.08
C ARG A 59 -0.12 9.95 5.17
N ILE A 60 0.29 9.87 6.44
CA ILE A 60 -0.62 9.72 7.58
C ILE A 60 -1.58 10.92 7.67
N SER A 61 -1.09 12.14 7.46
CA SER A 61 -1.94 13.33 7.45
C SER A 61 -2.97 13.31 6.33
N GLN A 62 -2.61 12.84 5.12
CA GLN A 62 -3.54 12.68 4.00
C GLN A 62 -4.60 11.61 4.31
N LEU A 63 -4.20 10.46 4.86
CA LEU A 63 -5.13 9.43 5.30
C LEU A 63 -6.11 9.99 6.33
N GLY A 64 -5.60 10.69 7.34
CA GLY A 64 -6.40 11.37 8.36
C GLY A 64 -7.40 12.37 7.79
N LYS A 65 -6.98 13.21 6.83
CA LYS A 65 -7.87 14.16 6.15
C LYS A 65 -9.02 13.45 5.44
N ILE A 66 -8.72 12.40 4.68
CA ILE A 66 -9.72 11.66 3.91
C ILE A 66 -10.67 10.96 4.87
N LEU A 67 -10.18 10.20 5.84
CA LEU A 67 -11.04 9.49 6.80
C LEU A 67 -11.90 10.46 7.62
N ASN A 68 -11.34 11.58 8.08
CA ASN A 68 -12.09 12.59 8.84
C ASN A 68 -13.20 13.26 8.02
N HIS A 69 -13.02 13.37 6.69
CA HIS A 69 -14.05 13.84 5.77
C HIS A 69 -15.08 12.75 5.47
N ALA A 70 -14.62 11.60 5.01
CA ALA A 70 -15.42 10.46 4.58
C ALA A 70 -16.34 9.92 5.68
N LEU A 71 -15.91 9.98 6.94
CA LEU A 71 -16.69 9.48 8.07
C LEU A 71 -17.59 10.57 8.68
N SER A 72 -17.68 11.75 8.05
CA SER A 72 -18.42 12.89 8.59
C SER A 72 -19.92 12.90 8.31
N ASP A 73 -20.37 12.15 7.32
CA ASP A 73 -21.77 11.97 6.92
C ASP A 73 -22.31 10.58 7.26
N GLU A 74 -21.58 9.86 8.12
CA GLU A 74 -21.90 8.53 8.66
C GLU A 74 -21.96 7.43 7.56
N GLY A 75 -21.27 7.62 6.43
CA GLY A 75 -21.10 6.61 5.38
C GLY A 75 -19.95 5.63 5.60
N LYS A 76 -19.65 4.80 4.60
CA LYS A 76 -18.59 3.78 4.65
C LYS A 76 -17.39 4.17 3.81
N VAL A 77 -16.19 3.83 4.29
CA VAL A 77 -14.94 3.93 3.52
C VAL A 77 -14.51 2.55 3.06
N PHE A 78 -14.49 2.31 1.75
CA PHE A 78 -13.98 1.08 1.15
C PHE A 78 -12.52 1.26 0.74
N ILE A 79 -11.66 0.39 1.24
CA ILE A 79 -10.23 0.40 0.95
C ILE A 79 -9.84 -0.92 0.28
N PRO A 80 -9.78 -0.95 -1.07
CA PRO A 80 -9.21 -2.08 -1.78
C PRO A 80 -7.73 -2.24 -1.43
N ALA A 81 -7.36 -3.36 -0.79
CA ALA A 81 -5.98 -3.63 -0.40
C ALA A 81 -5.59 -5.09 -0.67
N PHE A 82 -4.31 -5.32 -0.97
CA PHE A 82 -3.77 -6.66 -1.01
C PHE A 82 -3.63 -7.24 0.39
N ALA A 83 -3.96 -8.52 0.52
CA ALA A 83 -3.88 -9.26 1.77
C ALA A 83 -2.46 -9.28 2.38
N LEU A 84 -1.44 -9.14 1.53
CA LEU A 84 -0.02 -9.11 1.89
C LEU A 84 0.54 -7.68 1.81
N GLY A 85 1.14 -7.21 2.90
CA GLY A 85 1.81 -5.92 3.00
C GLY A 85 0.86 -4.76 3.29
N ARG A 86 0.10 -4.31 2.28
CA ARG A 86 -0.64 -3.03 2.34
C ARG A 86 -1.69 -2.99 3.44
N SER A 87 -2.42 -4.08 3.67
CA SER A 87 -3.38 -4.14 4.77
C SER A 87 -2.71 -3.92 6.12
N GLN A 88 -1.55 -4.54 6.37
CA GLN A 88 -0.83 -4.43 7.65
C GLN A 88 -0.29 -3.02 7.88
N GLU A 89 0.26 -2.37 6.84
CA GLU A 89 0.73 -0.98 6.94
C GLU A 89 -0.41 0.02 7.16
N LEU A 90 -1.56 -0.19 6.52
CA LEU A 90 -2.74 0.64 6.77
C LEU A 90 -3.25 0.49 8.20
N ILE A 91 -3.30 -0.75 8.72
CA ILE A 91 -3.72 -1.01 10.10
C ILE A 91 -2.78 -0.29 11.07
N TYR A 92 -1.46 -0.40 10.85
CA TYR A 92 -0.46 0.31 11.65
C TYR A 92 -0.69 1.83 11.63
N GLU A 93 -0.85 2.41 10.45
CA GLU A 93 -0.96 3.86 10.33
C GLU A 93 -2.31 4.39 10.83
N MET A 94 -3.39 3.62 10.70
CA MET A 94 -4.68 3.92 11.32
C MET A 94 -4.58 3.87 12.84
N ASP A 95 -3.89 2.87 13.39
CA ASP A 95 -3.67 2.77 14.83
C ASP A 95 -2.94 4.02 15.36
N ARG A 96 -1.83 4.44 14.71
CA ARG A 96 -1.16 5.71 15.05
C ARG A 96 -2.07 6.92 14.93
N LEU A 97 -2.87 6.99 13.86
CA LEU A 97 -3.84 8.06 13.63
C LEU A 97 -4.91 8.14 14.73
N PHE A 98 -5.31 6.99 15.28
CA PHE A 98 -6.32 6.89 16.32
C PHE A 98 -5.77 7.04 17.75
N THR A 99 -4.48 6.78 17.97
CA THR A 99 -3.87 6.75 19.31
C THR A 99 -2.97 7.96 19.61
N ASP A 100 -2.24 8.49 18.62
CA ASP A 100 -1.31 9.60 18.85
C ASP A 100 -2.06 10.92 19.05
N THR A 101 -1.77 11.62 20.16
CA THR A 101 -2.41 12.90 20.54
C THR A 101 -2.32 13.98 19.46
N GLN A 102 -1.22 14.01 18.70
CA GLN A 102 -1.03 14.93 17.58
C GLN A 102 -2.15 14.77 16.54
N TRP A 103 -2.39 13.53 16.10
CA TRP A 103 -3.37 13.24 15.06
C TRP A 103 -4.79 13.36 15.58
N GLN A 104 -5.06 12.97 16.82
CA GLN A 104 -6.36 13.18 17.47
C GLN A 104 -6.74 14.67 17.55
N THR A 105 -5.76 15.54 17.84
CA THR A 105 -5.96 16.99 17.87
C THR A 105 -6.25 17.53 16.47
N GLN A 106 -5.55 17.02 15.46
CA GLN A 106 -5.72 17.45 14.07
C GLN A 106 -7.01 16.92 13.43
N PHE A 107 -7.45 15.71 13.78
CA PHE A 107 -8.58 14.99 13.21
C PHE A 107 -9.55 14.51 14.29
N PRO A 108 -10.24 15.42 15.00
CA PRO A 108 -11.03 15.08 16.18
C PRO A 108 -12.19 14.13 15.89
N LYS A 109 -12.71 14.03 14.65
CA LYS A 109 -13.79 13.07 14.35
C LYS A 109 -13.31 11.62 14.41
N LEU A 110 -12.02 11.38 14.20
CA LEU A 110 -11.41 10.05 14.28
C LEU A 110 -11.18 9.57 15.72
N THR A 111 -11.41 10.44 16.71
CA THR A 111 -11.43 10.02 18.13
C THR A 111 -12.67 9.20 18.49
N LYS A 112 -13.72 9.25 17.65
CA LYS A 112 -14.82 8.29 17.73
C LYS A 112 -14.25 6.92 17.38
N LYS A 113 -14.49 5.89 18.22
CA LYS A 113 -14.07 4.51 17.97
C LYS A 113 -14.85 3.91 16.78
N ILE A 114 -14.49 4.31 15.55
CA ILE A 114 -15.15 3.91 14.31
C ILE A 114 -14.70 2.49 13.95
N PRO A 115 -15.61 1.53 13.74
CA PRO A 115 -15.20 0.16 13.46
C PRO A 115 -14.42 0.04 12.15
N VAL A 116 -13.30 -0.67 12.19
CA VAL A 116 -12.47 -1.03 11.04
C VAL A 116 -12.59 -2.52 10.80
N PHE A 117 -13.07 -2.92 9.62
CA PHE A 117 -13.26 -4.32 9.25
C PHE A 117 -12.21 -4.78 8.24
N ILE A 118 -11.54 -5.89 8.54
CA ILE A 118 -10.72 -6.63 7.57
C ILE A 118 -11.58 -7.75 6.99
N ASP A 119 -12.05 -7.56 5.77
CA ASP A 119 -12.87 -8.51 5.04
C ASP A 119 -12.10 -9.24 3.95
N ALA A 120 -11.01 -9.88 4.40
CA ALA A 120 -10.13 -10.67 3.57
C ALA A 120 -9.62 -11.86 4.39
N PRO A 121 -10.20 -13.08 4.24
CA PRO A 121 -9.76 -14.26 4.99
C PRO A 121 -8.27 -14.55 4.83
N LEU A 122 -7.74 -14.36 3.61
CA LEU A 122 -6.30 -14.45 3.37
C LEU A 122 -5.52 -13.35 4.10
N GLY A 123 -6.05 -12.12 4.15
CA GLY A 123 -5.44 -11.01 4.89
C GLY A 123 -5.34 -11.30 6.38
N THR A 124 -6.38 -11.91 6.96
CA THR A 124 -6.38 -12.39 8.35
C THR A 124 -5.23 -13.37 8.62
N GLU A 125 -5.12 -14.42 7.80
CA GLU A 125 -4.09 -15.44 7.99
C GLU A 125 -2.68 -14.86 7.81
N ILE A 126 -2.51 -13.94 6.85
CA ILE A 126 -1.24 -13.24 6.65
C ILE A 126 -0.91 -12.32 7.83
N THR A 127 -1.88 -11.59 8.39
CA THR A 127 -1.66 -10.78 9.59
C THR A 127 -1.21 -11.63 10.77
N LYS A 128 -1.81 -12.82 10.96
CA LYS A 128 -1.36 -13.79 11.99
C LYS A 128 0.09 -14.24 11.74
N ILE A 129 0.46 -14.52 10.49
CA ILE A 129 1.85 -14.86 10.12
C ILE A 129 2.79 -13.68 10.42
N TYR A 130 2.41 -12.45 10.07
CA TYR A 130 3.18 -11.24 10.35
C TYR A 130 3.43 -11.05 11.86
N SER A 131 2.40 -11.23 12.69
CA SER A 131 2.52 -11.20 14.16
C SER A 131 3.51 -12.25 14.68
N ASN A 132 3.46 -13.47 14.16
CA ASN A 132 4.35 -14.55 14.58
C ASN A 132 5.81 -14.34 14.16
N LEU A 133 6.05 -13.54 13.11
CA LEU A 133 7.37 -13.19 12.58
C LEU A 133 7.87 -11.83 13.11
N SER A 134 7.45 -11.46 14.32
CA SER A 134 7.82 -10.18 14.95
C SER A 134 9.33 -9.98 15.15
N GLU A 135 10.12 -11.05 15.17
CA GLU A 135 11.59 -10.96 15.20
C GLU A 135 12.21 -10.28 13.97
N TYR A 136 11.47 -10.24 12.84
CA TYR A 136 11.89 -9.58 11.60
C TYR A 136 11.33 -8.17 11.45
N TRP A 137 10.65 -7.66 12.47
CA TRP A 137 10.12 -6.30 12.44
C TRP A 137 11.20 -5.26 12.63
N ASP A 138 10.92 -4.05 12.16
CA ASP A 138 11.77 -2.90 12.44
C ASP A 138 11.83 -2.56 13.93
N LYS A 139 12.80 -1.72 14.28
CA LYS A 139 13.03 -1.32 15.67
C LYS A 139 11.82 -0.58 16.26
N GLU A 140 11.13 0.23 15.47
CA GLU A 140 9.98 1.02 15.91
C GLU A 140 8.83 0.11 16.35
N ALA A 141 8.45 -0.87 15.51
CA ALA A 141 7.39 -1.83 15.81
C ALA A 141 7.78 -2.77 16.97
N LEU A 142 9.05 -3.20 17.05
CA LEU A 142 9.54 -3.98 18.19
C LEU A 142 9.46 -3.21 19.50
N ASP A 143 9.78 -1.91 19.49
CA ASP A 143 9.71 -1.08 20.69
C ASP A 143 8.26 -0.83 21.11
N LEU A 144 7.32 -0.62 20.18
CA LEU A 144 5.88 -0.56 20.50
C LEU A 144 5.39 -1.85 21.18
N LEU A 145 5.71 -3.01 20.58
CA LEU A 145 5.30 -4.31 21.10
C LEU A 145 5.80 -4.55 22.53
N LYS A 146 7.04 -4.16 22.85
CA LYS A 146 7.60 -4.25 24.22
C LYS A 146 6.85 -3.41 25.24
N HIS A 147 6.22 -2.31 24.83
CA HIS A 147 5.43 -1.44 25.70
C HIS A 147 3.95 -1.89 25.80
N GLY A 148 3.59 -3.03 25.22
CA GLY A 148 2.23 -3.57 25.23
C GLY A 148 1.31 -2.96 24.18
N ASP A 149 1.87 -2.23 23.21
CA ASP A 149 1.15 -1.59 22.11
C ASP A 149 1.37 -2.42 20.84
N HIS A 150 0.39 -3.25 20.48
CA HIS A 150 0.56 -4.17 19.36
C HIS A 150 0.35 -3.43 18.02
N PRO A 151 1.39 -3.27 17.19
CA PRO A 151 1.40 -2.28 16.09
C PRO A 151 0.47 -2.60 14.91
N ILE A 152 -0.18 -3.76 14.90
CA ILE A 152 -1.16 -4.18 13.89
C ILE A 152 -2.46 -4.70 14.51
N ASP A 153 -2.79 -4.25 15.73
CA ASP A 153 -4.04 -4.56 16.40
C ASP A 153 -4.52 -3.35 17.24
N PHE A 154 -5.82 -3.09 17.24
CA PHE A 154 -6.42 -2.00 18.04
C PHE A 154 -7.89 -2.30 18.38
N ASP A 155 -8.39 -1.68 19.46
CA ASP A 155 -9.70 -1.94 20.11
C ASP A 155 -10.92 -2.19 19.20
N HIS A 156 -10.94 -1.57 18.02
CA HIS A 156 -12.08 -1.55 17.10
C HIS A 156 -11.72 -2.07 15.71
N LEU A 157 -10.66 -2.89 15.63
CA LEU A 157 -10.32 -3.69 14.47
C LEU A 157 -11.06 -5.04 14.54
N TYR A 158 -11.85 -5.33 13.51
CA TYR A 158 -12.68 -6.53 13.43
C TYR A 158 -12.32 -7.35 12.20
N VAL A 159 -12.15 -8.65 12.41
CA VAL A 159 -11.77 -9.57 11.34
C VAL A 159 -12.97 -10.39 10.86
N VAL A 160 -13.20 -10.42 9.55
CA VAL A 160 -14.34 -11.11 8.94
C VAL A 160 -13.89 -12.42 8.29
N GLU A 161 -13.84 -13.49 9.09
CA GLU A 161 -13.36 -14.78 8.62
C GLU A 161 -14.41 -15.50 7.74
N SER A 162 -15.67 -15.58 8.21
CA SER A 162 -16.70 -16.39 7.57
C SER A 162 -17.48 -15.65 6.48
N HIS A 163 -17.97 -16.40 5.49
CA HIS A 163 -18.88 -15.87 4.47
C HIS A 163 -20.20 -15.34 5.07
N HIS A 164 -20.66 -15.94 6.18
CA HIS A 164 -21.82 -15.46 6.92
C HIS A 164 -21.60 -14.07 7.51
N HIS A 165 -20.45 -13.83 8.14
CA HIS A 165 -20.10 -12.52 8.67
C HIS A 165 -19.90 -11.48 7.55
N HIS A 166 -19.33 -11.89 6.42
CA HIS A 166 -19.24 -11.05 5.23
C HIS A 166 -20.64 -10.55 4.78
N LYS A 167 -21.63 -11.44 4.65
CA LYS A 167 -23.00 -11.03 4.29
C LYS A 167 -23.59 -10.03 5.29
N LYS A 168 -23.42 -10.27 6.59
CA LYS A 168 -23.86 -9.32 7.62
C LYS A 168 -23.16 -7.96 7.52
N LEU A 169 -21.87 -7.95 7.21
CA LEU A 169 -21.12 -6.70 7.04
C LEU A 169 -21.65 -5.87 5.87
N LEU A 170 -22.06 -6.51 4.76
CA LEU A 170 -22.68 -5.80 3.62
C LEU A 170 -23.92 -5.02 4.05
N GLU A 171 -24.73 -5.58 4.96
CA GLU A 171 -25.98 -5.01 5.47
C GLU A 171 -25.78 -3.96 6.59
N THR A 172 -24.58 -3.83 7.13
CA THR A 172 -24.31 -2.91 8.26
C THR A 172 -24.36 -1.46 7.79
N ASN A 173 -24.85 -0.52 8.61
CA ASN A 173 -24.80 0.91 8.30
C ASN A 173 -23.44 1.51 8.69
N GLY A 174 -23.06 2.63 8.05
CA GLY A 174 -21.90 3.41 8.50
C GLY A 174 -22.14 4.13 9.84
N PRO A 175 -21.10 4.75 10.42
CA PRO A 175 -19.75 4.89 9.88
C PRO A 175 -18.91 3.64 10.06
N ALA A 176 -18.20 3.23 9.02
CA ALA A 176 -17.28 2.08 9.08
C ALA A 176 -16.17 2.19 8.03
N ILE A 177 -15.00 1.65 8.35
CA ILE A 177 -13.90 1.46 7.38
C ILE A 177 -13.85 -0.02 7.04
N ILE A 178 -13.78 -0.35 5.75
CA ILE A 178 -13.76 -1.73 5.26
C ILE A 178 -12.54 -1.92 4.36
N ILE A 179 -11.58 -2.69 4.84
CA ILE A 179 -10.40 -3.12 4.10
C ILE A 179 -10.70 -4.50 3.51
N ALA A 180 -10.73 -4.62 2.19
CA ALA A 180 -11.02 -5.89 1.52
C ALA A 180 -10.17 -6.10 0.28
N GLY A 181 -9.88 -7.37 -0.01
CA GLY A 181 -9.17 -7.76 -1.22
C GLY A 181 -10.12 -8.04 -2.39
N SER A 182 -9.65 -7.93 -3.64
CA SER A 182 -8.26 -7.66 -4.07
C SER A 182 -7.92 -6.17 -4.20
N GLY A 183 -6.64 -5.80 -4.03
CA GLY A 183 -6.18 -4.41 -4.04
C GLY A 183 -6.37 -3.64 -5.36
N MET A 184 -6.51 -4.36 -6.48
CA MET A 184 -6.81 -3.77 -7.79
C MET A 184 -8.26 -3.97 -8.25
N CYS A 185 -9.13 -4.47 -7.36
CA CYS A 185 -10.52 -4.79 -7.66
C CYS A 185 -10.68 -5.79 -8.83
N THR A 186 -9.76 -6.74 -9.01
CA THR A 186 -9.85 -7.78 -10.05
C THR A 186 -10.70 -8.98 -9.63
N GLY A 187 -11.13 -9.00 -8.37
CA GLY A 187 -11.86 -10.10 -7.74
C GLY A 187 -11.91 -9.92 -6.23
N GLY A 188 -12.45 -10.93 -5.54
CA GLY A 188 -12.53 -10.98 -4.09
C GLY A 188 -13.72 -10.21 -3.50
N ARG A 189 -13.79 -10.17 -2.17
CA ARG A 189 -14.93 -9.61 -1.42
C ARG A 189 -15.10 -8.11 -1.60
N ILE A 190 -14.06 -7.38 -2.02
CA ILE A 190 -14.16 -5.96 -2.33
C ILE A 190 -15.21 -5.65 -3.42
N LEU A 191 -15.40 -6.55 -4.38
CA LEU A 191 -16.39 -6.35 -5.45
C LEU A 191 -17.81 -6.25 -4.89
N ASN A 192 -18.13 -7.03 -3.86
CA ASN A 192 -19.45 -7.02 -3.22
C ASN A 192 -19.70 -5.69 -2.50
N HIS A 193 -18.67 -5.17 -1.82
CA HIS A 193 -18.72 -3.86 -1.16
C HIS A 193 -18.90 -2.72 -2.18
N LEU A 194 -18.10 -2.73 -3.25
CA LEU A 194 -18.16 -1.70 -4.29
C LEU A 194 -19.49 -1.72 -5.05
N LYS A 195 -20.02 -2.90 -5.35
CA LYS A 195 -21.31 -3.06 -6.05
C LYS A 195 -22.47 -2.45 -5.27
N LEU A 196 -22.47 -2.58 -3.94
CA LEU A 196 -23.49 -1.99 -3.07
C LEU A 196 -23.20 -0.54 -2.66
N GLY A 197 -21.92 -0.16 -2.70
CA GLY A 197 -21.46 1.09 -2.09
C GLY A 197 -21.21 2.24 -3.06
N LEU A 198 -20.85 1.96 -4.32
CA LEU A 198 -20.46 3.00 -5.28
C LEU A 198 -21.62 3.94 -5.64
N ASP A 199 -22.86 3.46 -5.60
CA ASP A 199 -24.05 4.25 -5.96
C ASP A 199 -24.61 5.10 -4.80
N ASP A 200 -23.84 5.27 -3.73
CA ASP A 200 -24.21 6.12 -2.59
C ASP A 200 -23.16 7.22 -2.39
N TYR A 201 -23.62 8.47 -2.39
CA TYR A 201 -22.78 9.67 -2.24
C TYR A 201 -22.15 9.81 -0.85
N LYS A 202 -22.69 9.09 0.15
CA LYS A 202 -22.12 9.06 1.50
C LYS A 202 -20.89 8.17 1.61
N ASN A 203 -20.71 7.25 0.66
CA ASN A 203 -19.58 6.34 0.71
C ASN A 203 -18.37 6.93 0.01
N ASP A 204 -17.21 6.40 0.39
CA ASP A 204 -15.93 6.78 -0.20
C ASP A 204 -15.15 5.52 -0.57
N VAL A 205 -14.40 5.60 -1.67
CA VAL A 205 -13.46 4.56 -2.09
C VAL A 205 -12.06 5.16 -2.05
N LEU A 206 -11.18 4.53 -1.28
CA LEU A 206 -9.81 4.97 -1.09
C LEU A 206 -8.84 3.92 -1.67
N PHE A 207 -8.24 4.24 -2.82
CA PHE A 207 -7.19 3.44 -3.42
C PHE A 207 -5.83 3.79 -2.82
N VAL A 208 -5.17 2.79 -2.23
CA VAL A 208 -3.86 2.94 -1.57
C VAL A 208 -2.71 2.28 -2.35
N GLY A 209 -3.01 1.54 -3.41
CA GLY A 209 -2.02 0.84 -4.23
C GLY A 209 -2.11 1.23 -5.70
N TYR A 210 -1.08 0.87 -6.47
CA TYR A 210 -1.10 0.99 -7.92
C TYR A 210 -2.28 0.23 -8.53
N GLN A 211 -2.92 0.83 -9.53
CA GLN A 211 -4.06 0.24 -10.25
C GLN A 211 -3.63 -0.01 -11.69
N ALA A 212 -3.36 -1.25 -12.08
CA ALA A 212 -2.86 -1.53 -13.43
C ALA A 212 -3.90 -1.21 -14.52
N TYR A 213 -3.43 -0.94 -15.74
CA TYR A 213 -4.32 -0.79 -16.90
C TYR A 213 -5.18 -2.05 -17.09
N GLY A 214 -6.46 -1.87 -17.43
CA GLY A 214 -7.41 -2.97 -17.60
C GLY A 214 -8.00 -3.53 -16.30
N THR A 215 -7.66 -2.97 -15.14
CA THR A 215 -8.28 -3.33 -13.85
C THR A 215 -9.52 -2.48 -13.56
N LEU A 216 -10.49 -3.04 -12.85
CA LEU A 216 -11.67 -2.30 -12.42
C LEU A 216 -11.30 -1.10 -11.54
N GLY A 217 -10.29 -1.23 -10.66
CA GLY A 217 -9.88 -0.10 -9.83
C GLY A 217 -9.34 1.08 -10.64
N ARG A 218 -8.63 0.81 -11.75
CA ARG A 218 -8.21 1.86 -12.70
C ARG A 218 -9.42 2.50 -13.39
N ASP A 219 -10.42 1.71 -13.76
CA ASP A 219 -11.65 2.22 -14.37
C ASP A 219 -12.44 3.10 -13.39
N ILE A 220 -12.60 2.69 -12.13
CA ILE A 220 -13.27 3.49 -11.09
C ILE A 220 -12.58 4.86 -10.95
N LEU A 221 -11.25 4.89 -10.82
CA LEU A 221 -10.48 6.13 -10.74
C LEU A 221 -10.68 7.07 -11.94
N LYS A 222 -10.78 6.49 -13.14
CA LYS A 222 -10.92 7.25 -14.39
C LYS A 222 -12.34 7.77 -14.58
N TYR A 223 -13.34 6.95 -14.32
CA TYR A 223 -14.74 7.27 -14.59
C TYR A 223 -15.38 8.09 -13.46
N SER A 224 -14.88 8.01 -12.21
CA SER A 224 -15.33 8.88 -11.11
C SER A 224 -15.15 10.38 -11.38
N GLN A 225 -14.19 10.74 -12.23
CA GLN A 225 -13.93 12.13 -12.63
C GLN A 225 -14.94 12.66 -13.67
N ARG A 226 -15.82 11.81 -14.20
CA ARG A 226 -16.80 12.18 -15.21
C ARG A 226 -18.16 12.42 -14.58
N GLN A 227 -18.91 13.35 -15.15
CA GLN A 227 -20.33 13.48 -14.84
C GLN A 227 -21.06 12.18 -15.23
N ASN A 228 -21.81 11.61 -14.30
CA ASN A 228 -22.49 10.31 -14.47
C ASN A 228 -21.54 9.17 -14.84
N GLY A 229 -20.36 9.16 -14.21
CA GLY A 229 -19.41 8.06 -14.31
C GLY A 229 -20.02 6.74 -13.85
N TYR A 230 -19.68 5.65 -14.54
CA TYR A 230 -20.13 4.31 -14.18
C TYR A 230 -19.06 3.27 -14.52
N VAL A 231 -19.19 2.10 -13.90
CA VAL A 231 -18.39 0.91 -14.22
C VAL A 231 -19.29 -0.31 -14.35
N LYS A 232 -18.75 -1.39 -14.90
CA LYS A 232 -19.40 -2.71 -14.90
C LYS A 232 -18.72 -3.62 -13.89
N ILE A 233 -19.48 -4.09 -12.91
CA ILE A 233 -19.02 -5.07 -11.93
C ILE A 233 -19.85 -6.33 -12.13
N GLU A 234 -19.20 -7.44 -12.51
CA GLU A 234 -19.88 -8.72 -12.80
C GLU A 234 -21.04 -8.59 -13.81
N ASN A 235 -20.85 -7.78 -14.85
CA ASN A 235 -21.83 -7.42 -15.89
C ASN A 235 -23.00 -6.52 -15.44
N GLU A 236 -23.02 -6.08 -14.19
CA GLU A 236 -24.00 -5.10 -13.72
C GLU A 236 -23.46 -3.68 -13.84
N HIS A 237 -24.31 -2.77 -14.30
CA HIS A 237 -24.02 -1.34 -14.37
C HIS A 237 -24.11 -0.74 -12.97
N VAL A 238 -23.03 -0.10 -12.51
CA VAL A 238 -22.97 0.55 -11.21
C VAL A 238 -22.52 2.00 -11.41
N ASP A 239 -23.38 2.94 -11.03
CA ASP A 239 -23.05 4.37 -11.06
C ASP A 239 -22.01 4.68 -9.97
N ILE A 240 -21.09 5.59 -10.27
CA ILE A 240 -20.07 6.06 -9.32
C ILE A 240 -20.56 7.40 -8.75
N LYS A 241 -21.28 7.32 -7.62
CA LYS A 241 -21.70 8.47 -6.82
C LYS A 241 -20.82 8.67 -5.58
N ALA A 242 -20.23 7.60 -5.07
CA ALA A 242 -19.25 7.64 -3.98
C ALA A 242 -18.06 8.51 -4.35
N ASN A 243 -17.47 9.22 -3.38
CA ASN A 243 -16.24 9.95 -3.64
C ASN A 243 -15.09 8.95 -3.82
N VAL A 244 -14.23 9.20 -4.80
CA VAL A 244 -13.10 8.31 -5.10
C VAL A 244 -11.80 9.06 -4.90
N TYR A 245 -10.94 8.49 -4.05
CA TYR A 245 -9.63 9.02 -3.74
C TYR A 245 -8.54 8.04 -4.17
N GLN A 246 -7.43 8.58 -4.61
CA GLN A 246 -6.18 7.85 -4.77
C GLN A 246 -5.13 8.49 -3.89
N LEU A 247 -4.57 7.71 -2.98
CA LEU A 247 -3.55 8.19 -2.07
C LEU A 247 -2.19 7.66 -2.51
N SER A 248 -1.30 8.59 -2.86
CA SER A 248 0.06 8.31 -3.29
C SER A 248 0.99 8.04 -2.11
N GLY A 249 2.02 7.21 -2.31
CA GLY A 249 3.04 6.94 -1.30
C GLY A 249 2.75 5.73 -0.41
N TYR A 250 1.58 5.09 -0.54
CA TYR A 250 1.33 3.75 0.01
C TYR A 250 1.71 2.67 -1.00
N SER A 251 2.62 2.98 -1.93
CA SER A 251 3.23 1.99 -2.82
C SER A 251 4.14 1.05 -2.04
N ALA A 252 4.14 -0.23 -2.41
CA ALA A 252 5.07 -1.22 -1.88
C ALA A 252 6.46 -1.13 -2.50
N HIS A 253 6.61 -0.34 -3.55
CA HIS A 253 7.86 -0.16 -4.28
C HIS A 253 8.54 1.15 -3.88
N ALA A 254 9.87 1.10 -3.86
CA ALA A 254 10.76 2.22 -3.74
C ALA A 254 10.47 3.26 -4.83
N ASP A 255 10.50 4.54 -4.45
CA ASP A 255 10.41 5.63 -5.41
C ASP A 255 11.75 5.87 -6.12
N GLN A 256 11.81 6.83 -7.05
CA GLN A 256 13.04 7.15 -7.76
C GLN A 256 14.20 7.51 -6.80
N ASN A 257 13.94 8.24 -5.72
CA ASN A 257 14.99 8.62 -4.77
C ASN A 257 15.45 7.42 -3.96
N ASP A 258 14.54 6.58 -3.49
CA ASP A 258 14.86 5.34 -2.76
C ASP A 258 15.71 4.39 -3.63
N LEU A 259 15.35 4.21 -4.91
CA LEU A 259 16.12 3.38 -5.85
C LEU A 259 17.52 3.96 -6.10
N LEU A 260 17.62 5.26 -6.32
CA LEU A 260 18.91 5.94 -6.52
C LEU A 260 19.77 5.92 -5.26
N ASP A 261 19.17 6.09 -4.09
CA ASP A 261 19.84 5.97 -2.80
C ASP A 261 20.38 4.56 -2.63
N TRP A 262 19.58 3.52 -2.87
CA TRP A 262 19.99 2.13 -2.69
C TRP A 262 21.23 1.78 -3.52
N VAL A 263 21.27 2.19 -4.79
CA VAL A 263 22.45 2.02 -5.65
C VAL A 263 23.64 2.87 -5.18
N ASN A 264 23.39 4.10 -4.72
CA ASN A 264 24.44 5.02 -4.29
C ASN A 264 25.10 4.63 -2.95
N HIS A 265 24.43 3.82 -2.13
CA HIS A 265 25.00 3.34 -0.87
C HIS A 265 25.85 2.07 -1.03
N MET A 266 25.89 1.46 -2.22
CA MET A 266 26.85 0.39 -2.51
C MET A 266 28.28 0.92 -2.33
N ASP A 267 29.14 0.14 -1.67
CA ASP A 267 30.53 0.52 -1.43
C ASP A 267 31.30 0.81 -2.73
N GLU A 268 30.97 0.07 -3.78
CA GLU A 268 31.50 0.25 -5.13
C GLU A 268 30.37 0.28 -6.16
N LYS A 269 30.51 1.12 -7.20
CA LYS A 269 29.51 1.21 -8.26
C LYS A 269 29.41 -0.12 -9.01
N PRO A 270 28.19 -0.57 -9.37
CA PRO A 270 28.04 -1.75 -10.21
C PRO A 270 28.65 -1.51 -11.60
N GLY A 271 29.20 -2.56 -12.21
CA GLY A 271 29.82 -2.48 -13.54
C GLY A 271 28.83 -2.06 -14.64
N ALA A 272 27.60 -2.54 -14.57
CA ALA A 272 26.47 -2.10 -15.38
C ALA A 272 25.14 -2.29 -14.64
N ILE A 273 24.14 -1.49 -15.00
CA ILE A 273 22.76 -1.58 -14.50
C ILE A 273 21.84 -1.95 -15.67
N LYS A 274 20.94 -2.91 -15.43
CA LYS A 274 19.83 -3.26 -16.31
C LYS A 274 18.51 -2.97 -15.59
N LEU A 275 17.70 -2.08 -16.14
CA LEU A 275 16.37 -1.78 -15.60
C LEU A 275 15.35 -2.82 -16.07
N VAL A 276 14.49 -3.23 -15.14
CA VAL A 276 13.38 -4.18 -15.35
C VAL A 276 12.17 -3.75 -14.50
N HIS A 277 11.04 -4.46 -14.64
CA HIS A 277 9.88 -4.31 -13.75
C HIS A 277 9.41 -2.85 -13.59
N GLY A 278 9.01 -2.22 -14.70
CA GLY A 278 8.48 -0.86 -14.76
C GLY A 278 7.99 -0.52 -16.17
N GLU A 279 7.11 0.47 -16.31
CA GLU A 279 6.65 0.96 -17.62
C GLU A 279 7.79 1.67 -18.37
N ASP A 280 7.68 1.80 -19.70
CA ASP A 280 8.72 2.36 -20.55
C ASP A 280 9.13 3.77 -20.12
N GLU A 281 8.15 4.62 -19.75
CA GLU A 281 8.39 5.97 -19.26
C GLU A 281 9.17 5.98 -17.93
N ALA A 282 8.81 5.09 -17.01
CA ALA A 282 9.47 4.96 -15.71
C ALA A 282 10.92 4.45 -15.85
N GLN A 283 11.13 3.46 -16.72
CA GLN A 283 12.46 2.96 -17.07
C GLN A 283 13.33 4.04 -17.71
N MET A 284 12.79 4.78 -18.68
CA MET A 284 13.53 5.86 -19.35
C MET A 284 13.89 7.00 -18.40
N ALA A 285 12.97 7.41 -17.53
CA ALA A 285 13.22 8.45 -16.53
C ALA A 285 14.37 8.06 -15.59
N LEU A 286 14.30 6.86 -15.00
CA LEU A 286 15.34 6.37 -14.08
C LEU A 286 16.68 6.18 -14.79
N LYS A 287 16.68 5.64 -16.02
CA LYS A 287 17.89 5.47 -16.85
C LYS A 287 18.63 6.80 -17.03
N ASN A 288 17.90 7.87 -17.37
CA ASN A 288 18.50 9.18 -17.60
C ASN A 288 19.15 9.74 -16.33
N VAL A 289 18.51 9.58 -15.16
CA VAL A 289 19.07 10.05 -13.89
C VAL A 289 20.31 9.24 -13.48
N LEU A 290 20.27 7.92 -13.63
CA LEU A 290 21.42 7.04 -13.36
C LEU A 290 22.62 7.37 -14.26
N ILE A 291 22.40 7.56 -15.57
CA ILE A 291 23.45 7.99 -16.50
C ILE A 291 24.01 9.36 -16.08
N GLY A 292 23.14 10.30 -15.70
CA GLY A 292 23.54 11.61 -15.20
C GLY A 292 24.40 11.55 -13.92
N ARG A 293 24.25 10.50 -13.10
CA ARG A 293 25.08 10.22 -11.91
C ARG A 293 26.32 9.37 -12.24
N GLY A 294 26.59 9.11 -13.51
CA GLY A 294 27.77 8.39 -14.00
C GLY A 294 27.69 6.88 -13.81
N TYR A 295 26.49 6.29 -13.82
CA TYR A 295 26.31 4.84 -13.90
C TYR A 295 26.21 4.38 -15.35
N SER A 296 26.70 3.16 -15.64
CA SER A 296 26.56 2.49 -16.92
C SER A 296 25.20 1.78 -16.96
N VAL A 297 24.24 2.25 -17.78
CA VAL A 297 22.90 1.64 -17.87
C VAL A 297 22.67 1.07 -19.28
N ARG A 298 22.42 -0.23 -19.38
CA ARG A 298 22.25 -0.95 -20.66
C ARG A 298 20.77 -1.12 -21.03
#